data_AF-A0A8D0H0F3-F1
#
_entry.id   AF-A0A8D0H0F3-F1
#
_cell.length_a   1.000
_cell.length_b   1.000
_cell.length_c   1.000
_cell.angle_alpha   90.00
_cell.angle_beta   90.00
_cell.angle_gamma   90.00
#
_symmetry.space_group_name_H-M   'P 1'
#
loop_
_entity.id
_entity.type
_entity.pdbx_description
1 polymer ?
#
loop_
_entity_poly.entity_id
_entity_poly.type
_entity_poly.pdbx_seq_one_letter_code
_entity_poly.pdbx_strand_id
1 'polypeptide(L)'
;MGQEPGLGEPKPVSNPSPRLFTWDEIWFRTAQGDPHREKWLVIDRKVCDVSQFIRRHPGGSRIINSHIGQDATDAFVAFHMDKRLVRKFFNSLLIGELAPDQPSSEPSKNASWLQHDLGHLSVFKKSEWNHFLHKFVMCHLIGASAKWWTLLHSQHHAKPNCFSKDPDIDVHPFLFALGKKLAVEVSKSVSVEINNLYNGEDYACLHRIPAVVSWCQEAARCPSYKGFSLSSLWQDLAWMLTFYIRFLLIYGSLLEVKSLLAFYLLFRMMESTWFVWVSQMNHIPMDIDYDNNLDWVSTQLHATCNVNQSLFNDWFTGHLNFQIEHHLFPTMPRHNYWKVAPLVKSLCAKHGLKYQCKPLLTAFADILQ
;
A
#
# COMPACT_ATOMS: atom_id res chain seq x y z
N MET A 1 32.49 54.21 -48.28
CA MET A 1 32.57 53.99 -46.82
C MET A 1 31.42 53.10 -46.44
N GLY A 2 31.71 51.88 -45.98
CA GLY A 2 30.70 50.93 -45.54
C GLY A 2 30.17 51.27 -44.16
N GLN A 3 28.90 50.90 -43.91
CA GLN A 3 28.36 50.68 -42.59
C GLN A 3 27.68 49.30 -42.63
N GLU A 4 28.18 48.39 -41.80
CA GLU A 4 27.56 47.09 -41.54
C GLU A 4 26.23 47.28 -40.78
N PRO A 5 25.16 46.56 -41.13
CA PRO A 5 24.00 46.43 -40.25
C PRO A 5 24.32 45.43 -39.14
N GLY A 6 24.19 45.89 -37.90
CA GLY A 6 24.52 45.14 -36.69
C GLY A 6 23.78 43.81 -36.55
N LEU A 7 24.49 42.82 -36.03
CA LEU A 7 23.94 41.55 -35.56
C LEU A 7 22.84 41.81 -34.52
N GLY A 8 21.60 41.46 -34.88
CA GLY A 8 20.50 41.41 -33.93
C GLY A 8 20.79 40.40 -32.83
N GLU A 9 20.55 40.79 -31.58
CA GLU A 9 20.65 39.93 -30.41
C GLU A 9 19.85 38.63 -30.61
N PRO A 10 20.37 37.46 -30.16
CA PRO A 10 19.64 36.21 -30.23
C PRO A 10 18.39 36.31 -29.35
N LYS A 11 17.21 36.17 -29.98
CA LYS A 11 15.94 36.04 -29.26
C LYS A 11 16.06 34.91 -28.23
N PRO A 12 15.56 35.10 -27.00
CA PRO A 12 15.54 34.02 -26.01
C PRO A 12 14.77 32.84 -26.59
N VAL A 13 15.43 31.67 -26.64
CA VAL A 13 14.80 30.41 -26.99
C VAL A 13 13.69 30.16 -25.97
N SER A 14 12.44 30.36 -26.38
CA SER A 14 11.29 30.01 -25.57
C SER A 14 11.34 28.50 -25.35
N ASN A 15 11.60 28.06 -24.12
CA ASN A 15 11.31 26.68 -23.75
C ASN A 15 9.84 26.42 -24.12
N PRO A 16 9.54 25.42 -24.95
CA PRO A 16 8.16 25.13 -25.29
C PRO A 16 7.39 24.85 -23.99
N SER A 17 6.24 25.50 -23.84
CA SER A 17 5.32 25.22 -22.74
C SER A 17 5.06 23.71 -22.67
N PRO A 18 5.12 23.08 -21.48
CA PRO A 18 4.92 21.64 -21.36
C PRO A 18 3.53 21.29 -21.92
N ARG A 19 3.49 20.26 -22.77
CA ARG A 19 2.23 19.78 -23.35
C ARG A 19 1.32 19.29 -22.22
N LEU A 20 0.07 19.72 -22.24
CA LEU A 20 -0.93 19.35 -21.24
C LEU A 20 -1.73 18.14 -21.72
N PHE A 21 -1.95 17.18 -20.82
CA PHE A 21 -2.67 15.94 -21.10
C PHE A 21 -3.87 15.77 -20.15
N THR A 22 -4.93 15.15 -20.64
CA THR A 22 -6.08 14.70 -19.82
C THR A 22 -5.96 13.23 -19.44
N TRP A 23 -6.64 12.80 -18.38
CA TRP A 23 -6.72 11.38 -18.04
C TRP A 23 -7.35 10.54 -19.15
N ASP A 24 -8.38 11.06 -19.81
CA ASP A 24 -9.02 10.40 -20.95
C ASP A 24 -8.05 10.20 -22.12
N GLU A 25 -7.20 11.19 -22.41
CA GLU A 25 -6.17 11.06 -23.45
C GLU A 25 -5.14 10.00 -23.06
N ILE A 26 -4.61 10.05 -21.84
CA ILE A 26 -3.62 9.08 -21.34
C ILE A 26 -4.20 7.67 -21.38
N TRP A 27 -5.43 7.49 -20.91
CA TRP A 27 -6.13 6.21 -20.93
C TRP A 27 -6.33 5.73 -22.37
N PHE A 28 -6.86 6.55 -23.27
CA PHE A 28 -7.13 6.16 -24.65
C PHE A 28 -5.86 5.76 -25.43
N ARG A 29 -4.76 6.47 -25.19
CA ARG A 29 -3.44 6.17 -25.76
C ARG A 29 -2.91 4.81 -25.31
N THR A 30 -3.28 4.38 -24.10
CA THR A 30 -2.60 3.34 -23.34
C THR A 30 -3.44 2.05 -23.12
N ALA A 31 -4.76 2.13 -23.11
CA ALA A 31 -5.67 1.09 -22.59
C ALA A 31 -6.00 -0.08 -23.54
N GLN A 32 -5.48 -0.11 -24.78
CA GLN A 32 -5.88 -1.15 -25.76
C GLN A 32 -4.97 -2.40 -25.81
N GLY A 33 -4.01 -2.54 -24.90
CA GLY A 33 -3.22 -3.77 -24.78
C GLY A 33 -2.33 -4.11 -25.98
N ASP A 34 -2.13 -3.18 -26.91
CA ASP A 34 -1.25 -3.33 -28.08
C ASP A 34 0.23 -3.20 -27.66
N PRO A 35 1.08 -4.23 -27.88
CA PRO A 35 2.50 -4.18 -27.57
C PRO A 35 3.29 -3.10 -28.34
N HIS A 36 2.73 -2.57 -29.42
CA HIS A 36 3.33 -1.55 -30.29
C HIS A 36 2.85 -0.13 -29.97
N ARG A 37 1.92 0.06 -29.02
CA ARG A 37 1.43 1.37 -28.60
C ARG A 37 2.28 2.03 -27.51
N GLU A 38 2.07 3.34 -27.41
CA GLU A 38 2.62 4.22 -26.39
C GLU A 38 2.23 3.71 -24.98
N LYS A 39 3.22 3.67 -24.09
CA LYS A 39 3.06 3.27 -22.68
C LYS A 39 3.39 4.45 -21.81
N TRP A 40 2.36 5.13 -21.35
CA TRP A 40 2.52 6.32 -20.52
C TRP A 40 2.16 6.02 -19.07
N LEU A 41 2.78 6.75 -18.16
CA LEU A 41 2.43 6.76 -16.74
C LEU A 41 2.56 8.18 -16.21
N VAL A 42 1.92 8.48 -15.09
CA VAL A 42 2.00 9.77 -14.43
C VAL A 42 2.86 9.65 -13.18
N ILE A 43 3.78 10.59 -12.94
CA ILE A 43 4.54 10.71 -11.69
C ILE A 43 4.58 12.19 -11.32
N ASP A 44 4.05 12.55 -10.14
CA ASP A 44 4.00 13.92 -9.64
C ASP A 44 3.37 14.87 -10.66
N ARG A 45 2.21 14.46 -11.21
CA ARG A 45 1.46 15.11 -12.30
C ARG A 45 2.21 15.24 -13.63
N LYS A 46 3.42 14.69 -13.75
CA LYS A 46 4.19 14.67 -14.99
C LYS A 46 3.89 13.41 -15.77
N VAL A 47 3.60 13.56 -17.05
CA VAL A 47 3.33 12.45 -17.95
C VAL A 47 4.65 11.98 -18.54
N CYS A 48 4.96 10.70 -18.31
CA CYS A 48 6.20 10.07 -18.76
C CYS A 48 5.91 8.99 -19.79
N ASP A 49 6.59 9.03 -20.93
CA ASP A 49 6.62 7.94 -21.90
C ASP A 49 7.71 6.93 -21.51
N VAL A 50 7.28 5.75 -21.11
CA VAL A 50 8.15 4.65 -20.69
C VAL A 50 8.23 3.53 -21.73
N SER A 51 7.66 3.70 -22.93
CA SER A 51 7.55 2.66 -23.97
C SER A 51 8.88 1.96 -24.26
N GLN A 52 9.95 2.73 -24.43
CA GLN A 52 11.29 2.20 -24.68
C GLN A 52 12.06 1.87 -23.39
N PHE A 53 11.79 2.62 -22.32
CA PHE A 53 12.49 2.48 -21.04
C PHE A 53 12.09 1.22 -20.29
N ILE A 54 10.87 0.72 -20.50
CA ILE A 54 10.32 -0.44 -19.79
C ILE A 54 11.24 -1.66 -19.84
N ARG A 55 11.90 -1.89 -20.98
CA ARG A 55 12.80 -3.05 -21.18
C ARG A 55 14.17 -2.88 -20.51
N ARG A 56 14.52 -1.64 -20.15
CA ARG A 56 15.82 -1.26 -19.57
C ARG A 56 15.71 -0.93 -18.08
N HIS A 57 14.51 -0.91 -17.53
CA HIS A 57 14.29 -0.58 -16.13
C HIS A 57 14.90 -1.64 -15.20
N PRO A 58 15.76 -1.26 -14.23
CA PRO A 58 16.42 -2.21 -13.33
C PRO A 58 15.46 -3.03 -12.46
N GLY A 59 14.29 -2.48 -12.11
CA GLY A 59 13.22 -3.20 -11.40
C GLY A 59 12.41 -4.13 -12.30
N GLY A 60 12.78 -4.28 -13.58
CA GLY A 60 12.07 -5.07 -14.57
C GLY A 60 10.91 -4.33 -15.23
N SER A 61 10.48 -4.85 -16.39
CA SER A 61 9.41 -4.27 -17.21
C SER A 61 8.02 -4.45 -16.63
N ARG A 62 7.82 -5.46 -15.78
CA ARG A 62 6.50 -5.85 -15.26
C ARG A 62 5.94 -4.88 -14.22
N ILE A 63 6.80 -4.35 -13.35
CA ILE A 63 6.40 -3.36 -12.32
C ILE A 63 5.99 -2.04 -12.98
N ILE A 64 6.66 -1.64 -14.07
CA ILE A 64 6.23 -0.46 -14.81
C ILE A 64 4.93 -0.75 -15.56
N ASN A 65 4.81 -1.92 -16.21
CA ASN A 65 3.60 -2.31 -16.95
C ASN A 65 2.32 -2.25 -16.09
N SER A 66 2.38 -2.50 -14.78
CA SER A 66 1.21 -2.45 -13.91
C SER A 66 0.71 -1.03 -13.61
N HIS A 67 1.53 -0.01 -13.87
CA HIS A 67 1.20 1.41 -13.64
C HIS A 67 0.98 2.19 -14.95
N ILE A 68 0.92 1.47 -16.06
CA ILE A 68 0.69 2.04 -17.38
C ILE A 68 -0.75 2.58 -17.45
N GLY A 69 -0.88 3.86 -17.78
CA GLY A 69 -2.14 4.61 -17.80
C GLY A 69 -2.57 5.15 -16.44
N GLN A 70 -1.75 4.99 -15.39
CA GLN A 70 -2.10 5.34 -14.01
C GLN A 70 -1.10 6.35 -13.41
N ASP A 71 -1.44 6.88 -12.23
CA ASP A 71 -0.50 7.61 -11.38
C ASP A 71 0.38 6.62 -10.62
N ALA A 72 1.68 6.63 -10.94
CA ALA A 72 2.72 5.81 -10.36
C ALA A 72 3.55 6.56 -9.29
N THR A 73 3.13 7.76 -8.86
CA THR A 73 3.90 8.62 -7.95
C THR A 73 4.34 7.88 -6.70
N ASP A 74 3.43 7.19 -6.03
CA ASP A 74 3.72 6.52 -4.76
C ASP A 74 4.67 5.33 -4.94
N ALA A 75 4.44 4.50 -5.95
CA ALA A 75 5.35 3.41 -6.30
C ALA A 75 6.73 3.93 -6.68
N PHE A 76 6.79 5.02 -7.45
CA PHE A 76 8.04 5.66 -7.84
C PHE A 76 8.81 6.16 -6.63
N VAL A 77 8.16 6.89 -5.71
CA VAL A 77 8.78 7.40 -4.48
C VAL A 77 9.23 6.27 -3.56
N ALA A 78 8.46 5.17 -3.47
CA ALA A 78 8.77 4.03 -2.61
C ALA A 78 10.01 3.24 -3.07
N PHE A 79 10.18 3.02 -4.37
CA PHE A 79 11.27 2.19 -4.91
C PHE A 79 12.51 2.99 -5.34
N HIS A 80 12.42 4.31 -5.46
CA HIS A 80 13.50 5.16 -5.99
C HIS A 80 14.02 6.19 -4.98
N MET A 81 14.73 5.70 -3.97
CA MET A 81 15.28 6.52 -2.87
C MET A 81 16.39 7.49 -3.33
N ASP A 82 17.20 7.13 -4.33
CA ASP A 82 18.22 8.00 -4.91
C ASP A 82 17.64 8.94 -5.97
N LYS A 83 17.14 10.09 -5.51
CA LYS A 83 16.54 11.11 -6.37
C LYS A 83 17.50 11.72 -7.40
N ARG A 84 18.83 11.63 -7.23
CA ARG A 84 19.80 12.24 -8.16
C ARG A 84 19.99 11.38 -9.40
N LEU A 85 20.19 10.08 -9.20
CA LEU A 85 20.31 9.13 -10.31
C LEU A 85 19.03 9.06 -11.13
N VAL A 86 17.90 9.02 -10.43
CA VAL A 86 16.57 8.86 -11.01
C VAL A 86 16.16 10.07 -11.83
N ARG A 87 16.46 11.29 -11.38
CA ARG A 87 16.12 12.53 -12.09
C ARG A 87 16.74 12.62 -13.49
N LYS A 88 17.92 12.00 -13.69
CA LYS A 88 18.58 11.96 -15.00
C LYS A 88 17.80 11.14 -16.02
N PHE A 89 17.29 9.97 -15.62
CA PHE A 89 16.45 9.13 -16.48
C PHE A 89 15.06 9.74 -16.63
N PHE A 90 14.48 10.21 -15.53
CA PHE A 90 13.14 10.78 -15.48
C PHE A 90 12.94 11.93 -16.48
N ASN A 91 13.90 12.88 -16.55
CA ASN A 91 13.81 14.01 -17.49
C ASN A 91 13.78 13.56 -18.96
N SER A 92 14.41 12.44 -19.30
CA SER A 92 14.41 11.90 -20.67
C SER A 92 13.10 11.23 -21.07
N LEU A 93 12.25 10.90 -20.10
CA LEU A 93 10.97 10.23 -20.31
C LEU A 93 9.80 11.22 -20.27
N LEU A 94 10.03 12.45 -19.81
CA LEU A 94 9.01 13.46 -19.65
C LEU A 94 8.48 13.94 -21.00
N ILE A 95 7.17 13.79 -21.21
CA ILE A 95 6.48 14.25 -22.43
C ILE A 95 5.52 15.41 -22.18
N GLY A 96 5.16 15.67 -20.92
CA GLY A 96 4.35 16.82 -20.52
C GLY A 96 3.78 16.69 -19.11
N GLU A 97 2.68 17.36 -18.85
CA GLU A 97 2.05 17.46 -17.53
C GLU A 97 0.52 17.26 -17.61
N LEU A 98 -0.10 16.81 -16.53
CA LEU A 98 -1.55 16.75 -16.44
C LEU A 98 -2.14 18.16 -16.45
N ALA A 99 -3.17 18.36 -17.26
CA ALA A 99 -3.87 19.64 -17.36
C ALA A 99 -4.35 20.11 -15.96
N PRO A 100 -4.31 21.44 -15.67
CA PRO A 100 -4.55 21.95 -14.31
C PRO A 100 -5.93 21.61 -13.73
N ASP A 101 -6.93 21.42 -14.60
CA ASP A 101 -8.30 21.04 -14.28
C ASP A 101 -8.46 19.54 -13.97
N GLN A 102 -7.46 18.73 -14.33
CA GLN A 102 -7.46 17.29 -14.11
C GLN A 102 -7.04 16.97 -12.67
N PRO A 103 -7.76 16.05 -12.01
CA PRO A 103 -7.42 15.61 -10.67
C PRO A 103 -6.04 14.94 -10.67
N SER A 104 -5.31 15.03 -9.55
CA SER A 104 -4.02 14.34 -9.45
C SER A 104 -4.18 12.81 -9.39
N SER A 105 -5.38 12.30 -9.05
CA SER A 105 -5.76 10.88 -8.97
C SER A 105 -7.24 10.64 -9.36
N GLU A 106 -7.66 9.41 -9.70
CA GLU A 106 -9.03 9.09 -10.15
C GLU A 106 -10.13 9.17 -9.04
N PRO A 107 -11.44 9.40 -9.36
CA PRO A 107 -12.44 9.80 -8.34
C PRO A 107 -13.60 8.81 -8.03
N SER A 108 -13.90 8.54 -6.74
CA SER A 108 -15.28 8.42 -6.13
C SER A 108 -15.20 8.14 -4.61
N LYS A 109 -16.25 8.28 -3.77
CA LYS A 109 -16.19 8.29 -2.27
C LYS A 109 -17.25 7.44 -1.55
N ASN A 110 -16.91 6.88 -0.36
CA ASN A 110 -17.60 7.05 0.95
C ASN A 110 -17.16 6.03 2.04
N ALA A 111 -17.36 6.42 3.31
CA ALA A 111 -16.48 6.16 4.46
C ALA A 111 -17.04 5.24 5.58
N SER A 112 -16.36 4.11 5.78
CA SER A 112 -15.85 3.58 7.07
C SER A 112 -14.52 2.88 6.71
N TRP A 113 -13.55 2.64 7.60
CA TRP A 113 -12.12 2.54 7.18
C TRP A 113 -11.64 3.77 6.40
N LEU A 114 -12.15 4.94 6.76
CA LEU A 114 -11.83 6.21 6.10
C LEU A 114 -10.32 6.45 5.97
N GLN A 115 -9.54 6.07 6.98
CA GLN A 115 -8.08 6.20 6.95
C GLN A 115 -7.45 5.46 5.75
N HIS A 116 -7.93 4.24 5.49
CA HIS A 116 -7.42 3.34 4.46
C HIS A 116 -7.71 3.92 3.06
N ASP A 117 -8.96 4.31 2.81
CA ASP A 117 -9.34 4.90 1.53
C ASP A 117 -8.64 6.25 1.30
N LEU A 118 -8.43 7.05 2.35
CA LEU A 118 -7.64 8.27 2.27
C LEU A 118 -6.17 7.98 1.95
N GLY A 119 -5.61 6.92 2.53
CA GLY A 119 -4.25 6.46 2.28
C GLY A 119 -4.03 5.97 0.85
N HIS A 120 -5.08 5.43 0.20
CA HIS A 120 -5.08 5.07 -1.22
C HIS A 120 -5.49 6.19 -2.17
N LEU A 121 -5.71 7.40 -1.65
CA LEU A 121 -6.18 8.56 -2.43
C LEU A 121 -7.56 8.38 -3.07
N SER A 122 -8.33 7.43 -2.55
CA SER A 122 -9.63 6.99 -3.08
C SER A 122 -10.79 7.82 -2.58
N VAL A 123 -10.57 8.96 -1.90
CA VAL A 123 -11.67 9.77 -1.35
C VAL A 123 -11.79 11.08 -2.12
N PHE A 124 -10.82 11.98 -2.02
CA PHE A 124 -10.89 13.29 -2.68
C PHE A 124 -10.30 13.25 -4.09
N LYS A 125 -10.85 14.09 -4.97
CA LYS A 125 -10.27 14.32 -6.32
C LYS A 125 -8.86 14.93 -6.24
N LYS A 126 -8.62 15.75 -5.21
CA LYS A 126 -7.32 16.39 -4.95
C LYS A 126 -6.56 15.55 -3.93
N SER A 127 -5.40 15.03 -4.33
CA SER A 127 -4.54 14.19 -3.47
C SER A 127 -4.14 14.90 -2.17
N GLU A 128 -3.96 16.22 -2.19
CA GLU A 128 -3.64 17.03 -1.00
C GLU A 128 -4.67 16.84 0.14
N TRP A 129 -5.95 16.78 -0.20
CA TRP A 129 -7.02 16.57 0.79
C TRP A 129 -7.04 15.14 1.32
N ASN A 130 -6.71 14.16 0.47
CA ASN A 130 -6.52 12.78 0.92
C ASN A 130 -5.36 12.71 1.91
N HIS A 131 -4.18 13.24 1.58
CA HIS A 131 -3.02 13.22 2.47
C HIS A 131 -3.26 13.97 3.77
N PHE A 132 -3.85 15.17 3.71
CA PHE A 132 -4.15 15.96 4.89
C PHE A 132 -5.11 15.22 5.83
N LEU A 133 -6.22 14.70 5.31
CA LEU A 133 -7.18 13.98 6.13
C LEU A 133 -6.67 12.61 6.54
N HIS A 134 -5.88 11.93 5.72
CA HIS A 134 -5.22 10.66 6.08
C HIS A 134 -4.34 10.89 7.32
N LYS A 135 -3.51 11.94 7.29
CA LYS A 135 -2.68 12.35 8.42
C LYS A 135 -3.49 12.77 9.64
N PHE A 136 -4.60 13.48 9.46
CA PHE A 136 -5.50 13.79 10.57
C PHE A 136 -6.09 12.54 11.20
N VAL A 137 -6.66 11.63 10.41
CA VAL A 137 -7.29 10.41 10.94
C VAL A 137 -6.24 9.49 11.58
N MET A 138 -5.13 9.22 10.90
CA MET A 138 -4.09 8.33 11.43
C MET A 138 -3.38 8.92 12.64
N CYS A 139 -2.84 10.13 12.52
CA CYS A 139 -1.99 10.68 13.59
C CYS A 139 -2.85 11.25 14.72
N HIS A 140 -3.84 12.09 14.42
CA HIS A 140 -4.64 12.76 15.46
C HIS A 140 -5.72 11.85 16.04
N LEU A 141 -6.46 11.07 15.24
CA LEU A 141 -7.57 10.25 15.77
C LEU A 141 -7.12 8.87 16.27
N ILE A 142 -6.21 8.20 15.57
CA ILE A 142 -5.78 6.81 15.88
C ILE A 142 -4.47 6.77 16.68
N GLY A 143 -3.63 7.80 16.58
CA GLY A 143 -2.32 7.81 17.22
C GLY A 143 -1.30 6.93 16.50
N ALA A 144 -1.34 6.86 15.17
CA ALA A 144 -0.40 6.11 14.34
C ALA A 144 0.15 6.99 13.19
N SER A 145 1.35 6.68 12.68
CA SER A 145 1.93 7.45 11.58
C SER A 145 1.28 7.12 10.24
N ALA A 146 0.76 8.14 9.56
CA ALA A 146 0.24 8.03 8.20
C ALA A 146 1.35 7.68 7.21
N LYS A 147 2.55 8.26 7.35
CA LYS A 147 3.68 8.02 6.47
C LYS A 147 4.20 6.59 6.57
N TRP A 148 4.29 6.06 7.80
CA TRP A 148 4.65 4.67 8.04
C TRP A 148 3.64 3.73 7.36
N TRP A 149 2.35 3.97 7.59
CA TRP A 149 1.29 3.14 6.99
C TRP A 149 1.34 3.18 5.46
N THR A 150 1.41 4.36 4.85
CA THR A 150 1.48 4.48 3.38
C THR A 150 2.70 3.79 2.80
N LEU A 151 3.87 3.86 3.44
CA LEU A 151 5.06 3.18 2.91
C LEU A 151 4.89 1.66 2.94
N LEU A 152 4.55 1.10 4.11
CA LEU A 152 4.48 -0.35 4.27
C LEU A 152 3.33 -0.92 3.45
N HIS A 153 2.18 -0.27 3.47
CA HIS A 153 1.02 -0.74 2.74
C HIS A 153 1.24 -0.67 1.22
N SER A 154 1.90 0.37 0.71
CA SER A 154 2.29 0.43 -0.71
C SER A 154 3.28 -0.66 -1.11
N GLN A 155 4.24 -1.02 -0.23
CA GLN A 155 5.15 -2.15 -0.47
C GLN A 155 4.39 -3.48 -0.50
N HIS A 156 3.46 -3.67 0.43
CA HIS A 156 2.58 -4.83 0.48
C HIS A 156 1.77 -4.98 -0.81
N HIS A 157 1.11 -3.93 -1.29
CA HIS A 157 0.37 -3.95 -2.57
C HIS A 157 1.24 -4.27 -3.79
N ALA A 158 2.50 -3.82 -3.78
CA ALA A 158 3.40 -4.06 -4.88
C ALA A 158 3.79 -5.54 -5.02
N LYS A 159 4.05 -6.22 -3.89
CA LYS A 159 4.54 -7.61 -3.85
C LYS A 159 4.03 -8.34 -2.60
N PRO A 160 2.72 -8.64 -2.49
CA PRO A 160 2.18 -9.30 -1.31
C PRO A 160 2.65 -10.76 -1.23
N ASN A 161 2.71 -11.29 -0.01
CA ASN A 161 3.16 -12.65 0.34
C ASN A 161 4.54 -13.03 -0.25
N CYS A 162 5.39 -12.04 -0.53
CA CYS A 162 6.72 -12.27 -1.07
C CYS A 162 7.79 -12.02 -0.01
N PHE A 163 8.63 -13.03 0.25
CA PHE A 163 9.73 -12.90 1.21
C PHE A 163 10.63 -11.69 0.88
N SER A 164 11.04 -10.99 1.94
CA SER A 164 11.90 -9.80 1.91
C SER A 164 11.34 -8.59 1.16
N LYS A 165 10.13 -8.68 0.59
CA LYS A 165 9.48 -7.60 -0.17
C LYS A 165 8.17 -7.15 0.45
N ASP A 166 7.43 -8.07 1.04
CA ASP A 166 6.19 -7.78 1.75
C ASP A 166 6.47 -7.49 3.24
N PRO A 167 6.26 -6.25 3.72
CA PRO A 167 6.48 -5.91 5.11
C PRO A 167 5.46 -6.53 6.08
N ASP A 168 4.30 -7.01 5.60
CA ASP A 168 3.23 -7.56 6.44
C ASP A 168 3.58 -8.97 6.97
N ILE A 169 4.40 -9.72 6.24
CA ILE A 169 4.89 -11.06 6.64
C ILE A 169 6.30 -11.02 7.26
N ASP A 170 6.95 -9.86 7.23
CA ASP A 170 8.31 -9.62 7.71
C ASP A 170 8.34 -9.33 9.22
N VAL A 171 8.01 -10.37 9.98
CA VAL A 171 7.91 -10.34 11.45
C VAL A 171 8.94 -11.25 12.16
N HIS A 172 9.72 -12.01 11.40
CA HIS A 172 10.85 -12.82 11.87
C HIS A 172 12.14 -11.96 12.02
N PRO A 173 13.06 -12.25 12.96
CA PRO A 173 13.04 -13.30 14.00
C PRO A 173 12.28 -12.91 15.27
N PHE A 174 11.74 -11.70 15.32
CA PHE A 174 11.25 -11.11 16.56
C PHE A 174 9.95 -11.73 17.07
N LEU A 175 9.10 -12.23 16.17
CA LEU A 175 7.80 -12.82 16.51
C LEU A 175 7.72 -14.30 16.15
N PHE A 176 7.52 -14.59 14.87
CA PHE A 176 7.36 -15.94 14.33
C PHE A 176 7.61 -15.92 12.82
N ALA A 177 7.78 -17.09 12.22
CA ALA A 177 8.00 -17.26 10.79
C ALA A 177 6.65 -17.61 10.17
N LEU A 178 6.21 -16.81 9.20
CA LEU A 178 4.97 -17.04 8.49
C LEU A 178 5.20 -17.89 7.23
N GLY A 179 4.40 -18.94 7.09
CA GLY A 179 4.47 -19.88 5.98
C GLY A 179 5.52 -20.98 6.16
N LYS A 180 5.22 -22.16 5.59
CA LYS A 180 6.05 -23.37 5.72
C LYS A 180 7.48 -23.18 5.25
N LYS A 181 7.68 -22.46 4.14
CA LYS A 181 9.01 -22.23 3.56
C LYS A 181 9.91 -21.41 4.47
N LEU A 182 9.40 -20.29 5.00
CA LEU A 182 10.18 -19.44 5.91
C LEU A 182 10.48 -20.15 7.22
N ALA A 183 9.50 -20.84 7.80
CA ALA A 183 9.70 -21.61 9.03
C ALA A 183 10.83 -22.65 8.88
N VAL A 184 10.90 -23.35 7.73
CA VAL A 184 11.96 -24.31 7.41
C VAL A 184 13.32 -23.63 7.18
N GLU A 185 13.36 -22.40 6.71
CA GLU A 185 14.62 -21.66 6.51
C GLU A 185 15.16 -21.10 7.83
N VAL A 186 14.28 -20.50 8.61
CA VAL A 186 14.56 -20.00 9.95
C VAL A 186 15.08 -21.12 10.84
N SER A 187 14.42 -22.29 10.84
CA SER A 187 14.83 -23.46 11.63
C SER A 187 16.24 -23.96 11.35
N LYS A 188 16.79 -23.67 10.16
CA LYS A 188 18.18 -24.01 9.80
C LYS A 188 19.19 -22.98 10.30
N SER A 189 18.76 -21.73 10.48
CA SER A 189 19.62 -20.60 10.85
C SER A 189 19.67 -20.30 12.36
N VAL A 190 18.73 -20.82 13.15
CA VAL A 190 18.59 -20.49 14.58
C VAL A 190 18.93 -21.70 15.46
N SER A 191 19.41 -21.46 16.70
CA SER A 191 19.78 -22.50 17.67
C SER A 191 18.62 -23.47 17.97
N VAL A 192 18.98 -24.71 18.38
CA VAL A 192 18.03 -25.81 18.64
C VAL A 192 16.90 -25.44 19.63
N GLU A 193 17.16 -24.57 20.61
CA GLU A 193 16.15 -24.10 21.57
C GLU A 193 15.10 -23.18 20.96
N ILE A 194 15.51 -22.25 20.07
CA ILE A 194 14.55 -21.43 19.32
C ILE A 194 13.84 -22.30 18.28
N ASN A 195 14.54 -23.29 17.72
CA ASN A 195 13.97 -24.21 16.75
C ASN A 195 12.73 -24.96 17.28
N ASN A 196 12.70 -25.27 18.59
CA ASN A 196 11.54 -25.90 19.24
C ASN A 196 10.31 -24.98 19.37
N LEU A 197 10.48 -23.66 19.35
CA LEU A 197 9.37 -22.69 19.28
C LEU A 197 8.75 -22.59 17.87
N TYR A 198 9.50 -22.98 16.83
CA TYR A 198 9.10 -22.85 15.42
C TYR A 198 8.73 -24.19 14.76
N ASN A 199 9.21 -25.33 15.29
CA ASN A 199 8.98 -26.68 14.74
C ASN A 199 7.96 -27.52 15.51
N GLY A 200 7.44 -27.04 16.63
CA GLY A 200 6.40 -27.75 17.36
C GLY A 200 5.04 -27.52 16.71
N GLU A 201 4.27 -28.59 16.52
CA GLU A 201 2.82 -28.57 16.22
C GLU A 201 1.98 -27.79 17.27
N ASP A 202 2.63 -27.13 18.23
CA ASP A 202 2.05 -26.15 19.13
C ASP A 202 1.87 -24.80 18.43
N TYR A 203 0.88 -24.77 17.54
CA TYR A 203 0.09 -23.57 17.22
C TYR A 203 -0.50 -22.89 18.49
N ALA A 204 -0.28 -23.45 19.68
CA ALA A 204 -0.58 -22.89 21.00
C ALA A 204 0.09 -21.53 21.29
N CYS A 205 1.03 -21.05 20.46
CA CYS A 205 1.48 -19.65 20.55
C CYS A 205 0.40 -18.66 20.08
N LEU A 206 -0.58 -19.09 19.26
CA LEU A 206 -1.68 -18.24 18.78
C LEU A 206 -2.72 -17.85 19.83
N HIS A 207 -2.76 -18.53 20.98
CA HIS A 207 -3.62 -18.09 22.09
C HIS A 207 -2.97 -17.00 22.97
N ARG A 208 -1.65 -16.76 22.82
CA ARG A 208 -0.92 -15.65 23.46
C ARG A 208 -0.87 -14.39 22.56
N ILE A 209 -1.49 -14.46 21.38
CA ILE A 209 -1.35 -13.46 20.32
C ILE A 209 -2.00 -12.10 20.57
N PRO A 210 -3.17 -11.94 21.21
CA PRO A 210 -3.78 -10.61 21.29
C PRO A 210 -2.85 -9.60 21.94
N ALA A 211 -2.25 -9.94 23.10
CA ALA A 211 -1.36 -9.04 23.80
C ALA A 211 -0.01 -8.86 23.08
N VAL A 212 0.61 -9.93 22.57
CA VAL A 212 1.92 -9.88 21.90
C VAL A 212 1.83 -9.18 20.55
N VAL A 213 0.82 -9.47 19.74
CA VAL A 213 0.56 -8.80 18.45
C VAL A 213 0.22 -7.33 18.66
N SER A 214 -0.52 -6.98 19.71
CA SER A 214 -0.80 -5.58 20.04
C SER A 214 0.45 -4.84 20.50
N TRP A 215 1.30 -5.48 21.31
CA TRP A 215 2.56 -4.89 21.75
C TRP A 215 3.56 -4.73 20.60
N CYS A 216 3.59 -5.70 19.68
CA CYS A 216 4.44 -5.65 18.51
C CYS A 216 3.91 -4.71 17.43
N GLN A 217 2.61 -4.49 17.31
CA GLN A 217 2.06 -3.40 16.49
C GLN A 217 2.38 -2.03 17.09
N GLU A 218 2.31 -1.86 18.40
CA GLU A 218 2.81 -0.64 19.06
C GLU A 218 4.31 -0.44 18.83
N ALA A 219 5.10 -1.51 18.89
CA ALA A 219 6.53 -1.46 18.57
C ALA A 219 6.80 -1.20 17.07
N ALA A 220 5.97 -1.72 16.17
CA ALA A 220 6.08 -1.49 14.72
C ALA A 220 5.63 -0.08 14.33
N ARG A 221 4.72 0.53 15.10
CA ARG A 221 4.37 1.96 15.05
C ARG A 221 5.52 2.85 15.55
N CYS A 222 6.57 2.27 16.15
CA CYS A 222 7.77 3.00 16.51
C CYS A 222 8.59 3.34 15.25
N PRO A 223 8.83 4.64 14.97
CA PRO A 223 9.60 5.12 13.81
C PRO A 223 10.91 4.37 13.53
N SER A 224 11.60 3.91 14.57
CA SER A 224 12.90 3.25 14.46
C SER A 224 12.83 1.83 13.88
N TYR A 225 11.67 1.16 13.90
CA TYR A 225 11.56 -0.28 13.62
C TYR A 225 11.85 -0.67 12.15
N LYS A 226 11.65 0.24 11.17
CA LYS A 226 11.96 -0.02 9.74
C LYS A 226 12.89 1.04 9.12
N GLY A 227 13.82 1.59 9.92
CA GLY A 227 14.87 2.47 9.41
C GLY A 227 14.42 3.91 9.07
N PHE A 228 13.26 4.35 9.54
CA PHE A 228 12.93 5.78 9.44
C PHE A 228 13.74 6.58 10.46
N SER A 229 14.40 7.64 9.99
CA SER A 229 14.94 8.63 10.91
C SER A 229 13.80 9.39 11.59
N LEU A 230 13.91 9.65 12.89
CA LEU A 230 12.96 10.49 13.64
C LEU A 230 12.78 11.87 12.98
N SER A 231 13.84 12.41 12.38
CA SER A 231 13.81 13.67 11.62
C SER A 231 12.94 13.60 10.37
N SER A 232 12.62 12.41 9.87
CA SER A 232 11.77 12.21 8.70
C SER A 232 10.29 12.05 9.07
N LEU A 233 9.98 11.84 10.36
CA LEU A 233 8.64 11.56 10.90
C LEU A 233 8.17 12.60 11.93
N TRP A 234 8.95 13.66 12.18
CA TRP A 234 8.63 14.66 13.21
C TRP A 234 7.22 15.24 13.09
N GLN A 235 6.72 15.44 11.87
CA GLN A 235 5.37 15.96 11.67
C GLN A 235 4.29 14.98 12.10
N ASP A 236 4.49 13.69 11.83
CA ASP A 236 3.56 12.63 12.26
C ASP A 236 3.62 12.50 13.78
N LEU A 237 4.82 12.51 14.38
CA LEU A 237 5.00 12.49 15.83
C LEU A 237 4.35 13.68 16.53
N ALA A 238 4.49 14.89 15.98
CA ALA A 238 3.84 16.08 16.52
C ALA A 238 2.31 15.97 16.49
N TRP A 239 1.75 15.39 15.42
CA TRP A 239 0.31 15.14 15.34
C TRP A 239 -0.13 14.00 16.24
N MET A 240 0.65 12.94 16.37
CA MET A 240 0.38 11.84 17.32
C MET A 240 0.38 12.33 18.77
N LEU A 241 1.23 13.31 19.12
CA LEU A 241 1.18 13.92 20.45
C LEU A 241 -0.21 14.49 20.77
N THR A 242 -0.91 15.04 19.78
CA THR A 242 -2.27 15.56 19.98
C THR A 242 -3.30 14.46 20.24
N PHE A 243 -3.10 13.23 19.75
CA PHE A 243 -3.89 12.06 20.14
C PHE A 243 -3.71 11.80 21.64
N TYR A 244 -2.47 11.71 22.13
CA TYR A 244 -2.18 11.43 23.53
C TYR A 244 -2.66 12.56 24.45
N ILE A 245 -2.48 13.82 24.07
CA ILE A 245 -3.03 14.97 24.81
C ILE A 245 -4.55 14.86 24.90
N ARG A 246 -5.24 14.61 23.79
CA ARG A 246 -6.71 14.44 23.79
C ARG A 246 -7.13 13.27 24.68
N PHE A 247 -6.46 12.13 24.56
CA PHE A 247 -6.74 10.94 25.37
C PHE A 247 -6.60 11.25 26.87
N LEU A 248 -5.51 11.91 27.27
CA LEU A 248 -5.28 12.32 28.66
C LEU A 248 -6.30 13.35 29.16
N LEU A 249 -6.68 14.34 28.34
CA LEU A 249 -7.67 15.35 28.73
C LEU A 249 -9.06 14.76 28.92
N ILE A 250 -9.48 13.85 28.03
CA ILE A 250 -10.80 13.22 28.08
C ILE A 250 -10.88 12.22 29.24
N TYR A 251 -9.92 11.31 29.35
CA TYR A 251 -10.02 10.17 30.27
C TYR A 251 -9.25 10.37 31.58
N GLY A 252 -8.24 11.25 31.61
CA GLY A 252 -7.42 11.47 32.80
C GLY A 252 -8.14 12.20 33.93
N SER A 253 -9.24 12.89 33.63
CA SER A 253 -10.14 13.46 34.66
C SER A 253 -11.17 12.44 35.18
N LEU A 254 -11.40 11.35 34.44
CA LEU A 254 -12.40 10.33 34.74
C LEU A 254 -11.81 9.10 35.44
N LEU A 255 -10.54 8.80 35.16
CA LEU A 255 -9.88 7.57 35.58
C LEU A 255 -8.60 7.89 36.36
N GLU A 256 -8.35 7.13 37.42
CA GLU A 256 -7.03 7.10 38.06
C GLU A 256 -5.96 6.60 37.08
N VAL A 257 -4.69 6.97 37.31
CA VAL A 257 -3.58 6.66 36.39
C VAL A 257 -3.50 5.17 36.03
N LYS A 258 -3.67 4.26 37.01
CA LYS A 258 -3.63 2.81 36.76
C LYS A 258 -4.78 2.36 35.86
N SER A 259 -6.00 2.83 36.14
CA SER A 259 -7.19 2.51 35.35
C SER A 259 -7.13 3.10 33.95
N LEU A 260 -6.56 4.30 33.80
CA LEU A 260 -6.33 4.95 32.51
C LEU A 260 -5.35 4.15 31.64
N LEU A 261 -4.24 3.70 32.22
CA LEU A 261 -3.27 2.85 31.52
C LEU A 261 -3.89 1.50 31.14
N ALA A 262 -4.62 0.86 32.06
CA ALA A 262 -5.31 -0.39 31.79
C ALA A 262 -6.35 -0.23 30.67
N PHE A 263 -7.13 0.86 30.69
CA PHE A 263 -8.11 1.19 29.66
C PHE A 263 -7.44 1.40 28.30
N TYR A 264 -6.35 2.16 28.25
CA TYR A 264 -5.55 2.35 27.02
C TYR A 264 -5.08 1.00 26.47
N LEU A 265 -4.41 0.19 27.30
CA LEU A 265 -3.84 -1.09 26.88
C LEU A 265 -4.93 -2.06 26.40
N LEU A 266 -6.07 -2.13 27.10
CA LEU A 266 -7.20 -2.97 26.71
C LEU A 266 -7.78 -2.53 25.36
N PHE A 267 -8.01 -1.22 25.18
CA PHE A 267 -8.53 -0.69 23.93
C PHE A 267 -7.59 -0.98 22.75
N ARG A 268 -6.28 -0.74 22.94
CA ARG A 268 -5.26 -1.07 21.94
C ARG A 268 -5.23 -2.55 21.64
N MET A 269 -5.35 -3.40 22.65
CA MET A 269 -5.37 -4.85 22.46
C MET A 269 -6.54 -5.30 21.59
N MET A 270 -7.74 -4.76 21.86
CA MET A 270 -8.93 -5.07 21.09
C MET A 270 -8.84 -4.56 19.65
N GLU A 271 -8.41 -3.32 19.45
CA GLU A 271 -8.24 -2.70 18.13
C GLU A 271 -7.24 -3.47 17.27
N SER A 272 -6.05 -3.72 17.81
CA SER A 272 -4.99 -4.47 17.12
C SER A 272 -5.40 -5.88 16.75
N THR A 273 -6.07 -6.60 17.68
CA THR A 273 -6.56 -7.95 17.41
C THR A 273 -7.60 -7.93 16.29
N TRP A 274 -8.61 -7.05 16.39
CA TRP A 274 -9.61 -6.93 15.34
C TRP A 274 -8.99 -6.57 13.98
N PHE A 275 -8.05 -5.62 13.96
CA PHE A 275 -7.37 -5.21 12.73
C PHE A 275 -6.59 -6.35 12.07
N VAL A 276 -5.82 -7.15 12.83
CA VAL A 276 -5.06 -8.28 12.25
C VAL A 276 -5.99 -9.32 11.67
N TRP A 277 -7.02 -9.71 12.41
CA TRP A 277 -7.97 -10.70 11.91
C TRP A 277 -8.68 -10.20 10.66
N VAL A 278 -9.05 -8.92 10.60
CA VAL A 278 -9.68 -8.35 9.41
C VAL A 278 -8.74 -8.20 8.22
N SER A 279 -7.56 -7.63 8.42
CA SER A 279 -6.63 -7.33 7.32
C SER A 279 -5.89 -8.57 6.81
N GLN A 280 -5.65 -9.56 7.66
CA GLN A 280 -4.73 -10.67 7.34
C GLN A 280 -5.40 -12.00 7.00
N MET A 281 -6.69 -12.19 7.33
CA MET A 281 -7.42 -13.45 7.04
C MET A 281 -7.44 -13.86 5.57
N ASN A 282 -7.21 -12.88 4.70
CA ASN A 282 -7.30 -13.03 3.25
C ASN A 282 -5.92 -13.15 2.58
N HIS A 283 -4.83 -13.05 3.37
CA HIS A 283 -3.45 -13.03 2.91
C HIS A 283 -2.57 -14.07 3.59
N ILE A 284 -2.47 -14.04 4.92
CA ILE A 284 -1.60 -14.96 5.67
C ILE A 284 -1.92 -16.43 5.35
N PRO A 285 -3.20 -16.83 5.19
CA PRO A 285 -3.55 -18.19 4.77
C PRO A 285 -3.16 -18.57 3.33
N MET A 286 -2.77 -17.61 2.51
CA MET A 286 -2.41 -17.83 1.11
C MET A 286 -0.93 -18.19 1.01
N ASP A 287 -0.53 -18.77 -0.11
CA ASP A 287 0.84 -19.23 -0.28
C ASP A 287 1.85 -18.07 -0.16
N ILE A 288 2.81 -18.23 0.75
CA ILE A 288 3.92 -17.30 1.00
C ILE A 288 5.20 -17.91 0.42
N ASP A 289 5.88 -17.15 -0.44
CA ASP A 289 7.04 -17.65 -1.20
C ASP A 289 8.02 -16.54 -1.59
N TYR A 290 9.12 -16.92 -2.23
CA TYR A 290 9.99 -16.00 -2.96
C TYR A 290 9.32 -15.48 -4.25
N ASP A 291 9.85 -14.40 -4.81
CA ASP A 291 9.33 -13.83 -6.05
C ASP A 291 9.52 -14.78 -7.24
N ASN A 292 8.45 -15.49 -7.58
CA ASN A 292 8.41 -16.41 -8.71
C ASN A 292 8.33 -15.71 -10.08
N ASN A 293 8.46 -14.38 -10.13
CA ASN A 293 8.32 -13.59 -11.35
C ASN A 293 7.02 -13.93 -12.08
N LEU A 294 5.88 -13.89 -11.38
CA LEU A 294 4.55 -13.93 -11.99
C LEU A 294 4.21 -12.56 -12.60
N ASP A 295 3.19 -12.49 -13.45
CA ASP A 295 2.61 -11.20 -13.82
C ASP A 295 1.87 -10.60 -12.61
N TRP A 296 1.67 -9.28 -12.62
CA TRP A 296 1.14 -8.57 -11.46
C TRP A 296 -0.24 -9.07 -11.04
N VAL A 297 -1.16 -9.31 -11.99
CA VAL A 297 -2.53 -9.77 -11.69
C VAL A 297 -2.49 -11.17 -11.07
N SER A 298 -1.70 -12.07 -11.65
CA SER A 298 -1.53 -13.42 -11.09
C SER A 298 -0.89 -13.40 -9.70
N THR A 299 0.07 -12.48 -9.45
CA THR A 299 0.64 -12.28 -8.10
C THR A 299 -0.44 -11.89 -7.10
N GLN A 300 -1.29 -10.90 -7.43
CA GLN A 300 -2.36 -10.47 -6.52
C GLN A 300 -3.34 -11.62 -6.24
N LEU A 301 -3.80 -12.34 -7.27
CA LEU A 301 -4.73 -13.47 -7.13
C LEU A 301 -4.15 -14.66 -6.35
N HIS A 302 -2.84 -14.87 -6.43
CA HIS A 302 -2.16 -15.94 -5.71
C HIS A 302 -1.97 -15.61 -4.23
N ALA A 303 -1.63 -14.35 -3.94
CA ALA A 303 -1.36 -13.87 -2.59
C ALA A 303 -2.62 -13.48 -1.79
N THR A 304 -3.79 -13.40 -2.45
CA THR A 304 -5.03 -12.92 -1.84
C THR A 304 -6.19 -13.88 -2.07
N CYS A 305 -7.18 -13.82 -1.19
CA CYS A 305 -8.47 -14.45 -1.38
C CYS A 305 -9.58 -13.57 -0.81
N ASN A 306 -10.81 -13.83 -1.23
CA ASN A 306 -11.97 -13.13 -0.69
C ASN A 306 -12.66 -13.94 0.40
N VAL A 307 -13.48 -13.23 1.17
CA VAL A 307 -14.48 -13.80 2.06
C VAL A 307 -15.86 -13.53 1.49
N ASN A 308 -16.77 -14.51 1.67
CA ASN A 308 -18.13 -14.43 1.16
C ASN A 308 -18.81 -13.10 1.50
N GLN A 309 -19.50 -12.52 0.53
CA GLN A 309 -20.28 -11.31 0.75
C GLN A 309 -21.45 -11.59 1.69
N SER A 310 -21.65 -10.71 2.67
CA SER A 310 -22.89 -10.60 3.43
C SER A 310 -22.94 -9.22 4.08
N LEU A 311 -24.12 -8.74 4.47
CA LEU A 311 -24.25 -7.47 5.18
C LEU A 311 -23.36 -7.42 6.43
N PHE A 312 -23.26 -8.54 7.16
CA PHE A 312 -22.39 -8.64 8.32
C PHE A 312 -20.91 -8.58 7.93
N ASN A 313 -20.46 -9.37 6.97
CA ASN A 313 -19.04 -9.40 6.57
C ASN A 313 -18.61 -8.06 5.98
N ASP A 314 -19.43 -7.45 5.14
CA ASP A 314 -19.16 -6.17 4.49
C ASP A 314 -19.04 -5.03 5.52
N TRP A 315 -19.84 -5.07 6.60
CA TRP A 315 -19.76 -4.13 7.73
C TRP A 315 -18.56 -4.42 8.65
N PHE A 316 -18.46 -5.66 9.14
CA PHE A 316 -17.49 -6.08 10.16
C PHE A 316 -16.05 -5.97 9.67
N THR A 317 -15.81 -6.32 8.41
CA THR A 317 -14.48 -6.20 7.78
C THR A 317 -14.26 -4.84 7.14
N GLY A 318 -15.32 -4.03 7.06
CA GLY A 318 -15.40 -2.90 6.15
C GLY A 318 -14.90 -3.26 4.76
N HIS A 319 -15.62 -4.14 4.07
CA HIS A 319 -15.39 -4.54 2.67
C HIS A 319 -13.99 -5.09 2.35
N LEU A 320 -13.09 -5.28 3.33
CA LEU A 320 -11.83 -6.00 3.14
C LEU A 320 -12.04 -7.52 3.04
N ASN A 321 -13.30 -8.00 3.10
CA ASN A 321 -13.67 -9.30 2.55
C ASN A 321 -13.47 -9.40 1.03
N PHE A 322 -13.20 -8.30 0.33
CA PHE A 322 -12.88 -8.25 -1.11
C PHE A 322 -11.39 -7.91 -1.35
N GLN A 323 -10.50 -8.74 -0.80
CA GLN A 323 -9.06 -8.50 -0.84
C GLN A 323 -8.47 -8.61 -2.26
N ILE A 324 -9.03 -9.48 -3.11
CA ILE A 324 -8.64 -9.57 -4.52
C ILE A 324 -8.87 -8.22 -5.22
N GLU A 325 -10.09 -7.67 -5.13
CA GLU A 325 -10.42 -6.39 -5.76
C GLU A 325 -9.64 -5.23 -5.13
N HIS A 326 -9.40 -5.29 -3.83
CA HIS A 326 -8.57 -4.32 -3.12
C HIS A 326 -7.16 -4.24 -3.71
N HIS A 327 -6.53 -5.39 -3.96
CA HIS A 327 -5.19 -5.46 -4.55
C HIS A 327 -5.18 -5.13 -6.04
N LEU A 328 -6.23 -5.49 -6.77
CA LEU A 328 -6.33 -5.20 -8.20
C LEU A 328 -6.68 -3.74 -8.49
N PHE A 329 -7.41 -3.07 -7.58
CA PHE A 329 -7.92 -1.70 -7.75
C PHE A 329 -7.78 -0.90 -6.44
N PRO A 330 -6.56 -0.66 -5.94
CA PRO A 330 -6.35 -0.03 -4.63
C PRO A 330 -6.92 1.39 -4.54
N THR A 331 -6.94 2.14 -5.65
CA THR A 331 -7.51 3.50 -5.73
C THR A 331 -9.03 3.51 -5.83
N MET A 332 -9.67 2.36 -6.00
CA MET A 332 -11.12 2.26 -5.97
C MET A 332 -11.61 2.24 -4.53
N PRO A 333 -12.65 3.04 -4.19
CA PRO A 333 -13.25 2.98 -2.86
C PRO A 333 -13.78 1.59 -2.57
N ARG A 334 -13.39 1.04 -1.43
CA ARG A 334 -13.68 -0.34 -1.04
C ARG A 334 -15.16 -0.72 -1.00
N HIS A 335 -16.06 0.23 -0.75
CA HIS A 335 -17.50 -0.03 -0.77
C HIS A 335 -18.05 -0.33 -2.19
N ASN A 336 -17.23 -0.19 -3.23
CA ASN A 336 -17.56 -0.56 -4.60
C ASN A 336 -17.00 -1.93 -5.01
N TYR A 337 -16.13 -2.55 -4.21
CA TYR A 337 -15.51 -3.83 -4.58
C TYR A 337 -16.53 -4.93 -4.88
N TRP A 338 -17.62 -5.02 -4.12
CA TRP A 338 -18.68 -5.98 -4.37
C TRP A 338 -19.34 -5.85 -5.75
N LYS A 339 -19.33 -4.65 -6.36
CA LYS A 339 -19.86 -4.42 -7.71
C LYS A 339 -18.91 -4.96 -8.78
N VAL A 340 -17.62 -4.96 -8.49
CA VAL A 340 -16.55 -5.32 -9.43
C VAL A 340 -16.16 -6.78 -9.29
N ALA A 341 -16.34 -7.38 -8.10
CA ALA A 341 -16.03 -8.77 -7.82
C ALA A 341 -16.65 -9.78 -8.81
N PRO A 342 -17.93 -9.66 -9.24
CA PRO A 342 -18.48 -10.55 -10.27
C PRO A 342 -17.76 -10.45 -11.62
N LEU A 343 -17.28 -9.24 -11.98
CA LEU A 343 -16.55 -8.99 -13.23
C LEU A 343 -15.15 -9.59 -13.16
N VAL A 344 -14.44 -9.40 -12.04
CA VAL A 344 -13.13 -10.00 -11.80
C VAL A 344 -13.22 -11.52 -11.80
N LYS A 345 -14.23 -12.09 -11.14
CA LYS A 345 -14.48 -13.53 -11.14
C LYS A 345 -14.74 -14.07 -12.54
N SER A 346 -15.53 -13.36 -13.35
CA SER A 346 -15.78 -13.73 -14.75
C SER A 346 -14.50 -13.64 -15.59
N LEU A 347 -13.67 -12.62 -15.37
CA LEU A 347 -12.40 -12.46 -16.08
C LEU A 347 -11.42 -13.59 -15.70
N CYS A 348 -11.33 -13.93 -14.41
CA CYS A 348 -10.53 -15.05 -13.94
C CYS A 348 -10.97 -16.36 -14.63
N ALA A 349 -12.27 -16.64 -14.67
CA ALA A 349 -12.80 -17.82 -15.35
C ALA A 349 -12.47 -17.85 -16.85
N LYS A 350 -12.58 -16.71 -17.54
CA LYS A 350 -12.23 -16.59 -18.97
C LYS A 350 -10.76 -16.91 -19.24
N HIS A 351 -9.86 -16.58 -18.31
CA HIS A 351 -8.42 -16.76 -18.45
C HIS A 351 -7.87 -18.00 -17.72
N GLY A 352 -8.76 -18.85 -17.17
CA GLY A 352 -8.33 -20.04 -16.42
C GLY A 352 -7.61 -19.74 -15.10
N LEU A 353 -7.79 -18.54 -14.54
CA LEU A 353 -7.21 -18.14 -13.27
C LEU A 353 -8.14 -18.51 -12.10
N LYS A 354 -7.55 -18.94 -10.99
CA LYS A 354 -8.30 -19.32 -9.78
C LYS A 354 -8.71 -18.07 -9.01
N TYR A 355 -10.01 -17.85 -8.88
CA TYR A 355 -10.58 -16.84 -7.99
C TYR A 355 -10.96 -17.50 -6.66
N GLN A 356 -10.31 -17.13 -5.57
CA GLN A 356 -10.47 -17.78 -4.26
C GLN A 356 -11.44 -16.99 -3.37
N CYS A 357 -12.46 -17.65 -2.84
CA CYS A 357 -13.45 -17.06 -1.94
C CYS A 357 -13.89 -18.09 -0.90
N LYS A 358 -13.90 -17.73 0.38
CA LYS A 358 -14.20 -18.65 1.48
C LYS A 358 -15.14 -18.05 2.54
N PRO A 359 -15.77 -18.87 3.40
CA PRO A 359 -16.52 -18.37 4.54
C PRO A 359 -15.61 -17.63 5.54
N LEU A 360 -16.16 -16.63 6.24
CA LEU A 360 -15.40 -15.80 7.20
C LEU A 360 -14.71 -16.64 8.28
N LEU A 361 -15.44 -17.58 8.89
CA LEU A 361 -14.89 -18.44 9.94
C LEU A 361 -13.78 -19.36 9.42
N THR A 362 -13.86 -19.79 8.17
CA THR A 362 -12.77 -20.56 7.53
C THR A 362 -11.55 -19.67 7.33
N ALA A 363 -11.72 -18.46 6.78
CA ALA A 363 -10.61 -17.52 6.60
C ALA A 363 -9.88 -17.21 7.92
N PHE A 364 -10.64 -17.09 9.01
CA PHE A 364 -10.13 -16.94 10.37
C PHE A 364 -9.42 -18.19 10.89
N ALA A 365 -10.01 -19.36 10.72
CA ALA A 365 -9.40 -20.62 11.13
C ALA A 365 -8.10 -20.90 10.37
N ASP A 366 -8.01 -20.49 9.10
CA ASP A 366 -6.82 -20.69 8.28
C ASP A 366 -5.64 -19.79 8.71
N ILE A 367 -5.86 -18.70 9.45
CA ILE A 367 -4.76 -17.93 10.06
C ILE A 367 -4.01 -18.79 11.07
N LEU A 368 -4.72 -19.72 11.71
CA LEU A 368 -4.19 -20.57 12.78
C LEU A 368 -3.57 -21.87 12.26
N GLN A 369 -3.62 -22.13 10.95
CA GLN A 369 -3.09 -23.34 10.28
C GLN A 369 -1.78 -22.99 9.57
#